data_AF-A0AAD4Q7V6-F1
#
_entry.id   AF-A0AAD4Q7V6-F1
#
_cell.length_a   1.000
_cell.length_b   1.000
_cell.length_c   1.000
_cell.angle_alpha   90.00
_cell.angle_beta   90.00
_cell.angle_gamma   90.00
#
_symmetry.space_group_name_H-M   'P 1'
#
loop_
_entity.id
_entity.type
_entity.pdbx_description
1 polymer ?
#
loop_
_entity_poly.entity_id
_entity_poly.type
_entity_poly.pdbx_seq_one_letter_code
_entity_poly.pdbx_strand_id
1 'polypeptide(L)'
;LSNAGLPWEMLDKEFCMRFITSLPNTSPMELMHAVRDSMDAALRLPIVTFDCKTGKEIMRIPYMIFTASDNPMHAEQMSSCGLNSNYFC
;
A
#
# COMPACT_ATOMS: atom_id res chain seq x y z
N LEU A 1 6.59 -16.19 -9.20
CA LEU A 1 7.97 -15.85 -8.80
C LEU A 1 7.94 -15.54 -7.32
N SER A 2 8.72 -16.26 -6.51
CA SER A 2 8.79 -16.07 -5.06
C SER A 2 9.81 -14.98 -4.74
N ASN A 3 9.41 -13.95 -4.00
CA ASN A 3 10.30 -12.91 -3.51
C ASN A 3 11.22 -13.38 -2.35
N ALA A 4 11.13 -14.67 -1.97
CA ALA A 4 11.81 -15.23 -0.81
C ALA A 4 13.35 -15.24 -0.87
N GLY A 5 13.94 -14.88 -2.02
CA GLY A 5 15.39 -14.78 -2.22
C GLY A 5 15.92 -13.35 -2.35
N LEU A 6 15.05 -12.34 -2.26
CA LEU A 6 15.43 -10.96 -2.52
C LEU A 6 15.95 -10.29 -1.24
N PRO A 7 17.01 -9.47 -1.37
CA PRO A 7 17.44 -8.65 -0.25
C PRO A 7 16.35 -7.63 0.11
N TRP A 8 16.30 -7.25 1.37
CA TRP A 8 15.22 -6.41 1.87
C TRP A 8 15.08 -5.07 1.12
N GLU A 9 16.16 -4.48 0.60
CA GLU A 9 16.12 -3.23 -0.17
C GLU A 9 15.40 -3.39 -1.52
N MET A 10 15.37 -4.60 -2.06
CA MET A 10 14.71 -4.88 -3.34
C MET A 10 13.19 -5.00 -3.16
N LEU A 11 12.73 -5.46 -1.99
CA LEU A 11 11.31 -5.55 -1.67
C LEU A 11 10.60 -4.18 -1.65
N ASP A 12 11.34 -3.11 -1.37
CA ASP A 12 10.82 -1.74 -1.34
C ASP A 12 10.77 -1.08 -2.73
N LYS A 13 11.27 -1.77 -3.77
CA LYS A 13 11.19 -1.27 -5.14
C LYS A 13 9.80 -1.51 -5.70
N GLU A 14 9.29 -0.54 -6.45
CA GLU A 14 7.99 -0.60 -7.13
C GLU A 14 7.81 -1.88 -7.93
N PHE A 15 8.86 -2.37 -8.61
CA PHE A 15 8.82 -3.65 -9.34
C PHE A 15 8.40 -4.85 -8.48
N CYS A 16 8.75 -4.84 -7.20
CA CYS A 16 8.46 -5.90 -6.24
C CYS A 16 7.12 -5.70 -5.50
N MET A 17 6.49 -4.54 -5.64
CA MET A 17 5.17 -4.23 -5.09
C MET A 17 4.11 -4.30 -6.19
N ARG A 18 3.16 -5.22 -6.06
CA ARG A 18 2.02 -5.33 -6.98
C ARG A 18 0.72 -5.28 -6.20
N PHE A 19 -0.07 -4.25 -6.47
CA PHE A 19 -1.47 -4.22 -6.08
C PHE A 19 -2.25 -5.01 -7.14
N ILE A 20 -2.70 -6.21 -6.78
CA ILE A 20 -3.50 -7.04 -7.68
C ILE A 20 -4.96 -6.68 -7.45
N THR A 21 -5.56 -6.04 -8.44
CA THR A 21 -6.99 -5.76 -8.46
C THR A 21 -7.69 -6.91 -9.18
N SER A 22 -8.54 -7.64 -8.47
CA SER A 22 -9.17 -8.86 -9.01
C SER A 22 -10.32 -8.59 -9.99
N LEU A 23 -10.76 -7.33 -10.14
CA LEU A 23 -11.99 -6.98 -10.86
C LEU A 23 -11.79 -5.74 -11.77
N PRO A 24 -12.14 -5.83 -13.07
CA PRO A 24 -12.00 -4.72 -14.03
C PRO A 24 -13.02 -3.60 -13.82
N ASN A 25 -14.01 -3.79 -12.95
CA ASN A 25 -15.09 -2.83 -12.65
C ASN A 25 -14.97 -2.19 -11.27
N THR A 26 -13.92 -2.47 -10.50
CA THR A 26 -13.70 -1.83 -9.20
C THR A 26 -13.39 -0.36 -9.44
N SER A 27 -14.16 0.52 -8.78
CA SER A 27 -13.90 1.96 -8.86
C SER A 27 -12.53 2.28 -8.25
N PRO A 28 -11.84 3.31 -8.73
CA PRO A 28 -10.57 3.73 -8.14
C PRO A 28 -10.67 3.98 -6.62
N MET A 29 -11.81 4.48 -6.15
CA MET A 29 -12.07 4.71 -4.73
C MET A 29 -12.14 3.42 -3.90
N GLU A 30 -12.86 2.40 -4.36
CA GLU A 30 -12.93 1.09 -3.68
C GLU A 30 -11.55 0.42 -3.59
N LEU A 31 -10.73 0.60 -4.63
CA LEU A 31 -9.35 0.11 -4.65
C LEU A 31 -8.51 0.81 -3.59
N MET A 32 -8.60 2.13 -3.47
CA MET A 32 -7.87 2.88 -2.45
C MET A 32 -8.35 2.57 -1.03
N HIS A 33 -9.65 2.32 -0.83
CA HIS A 33 -10.18 1.80 0.43
C HIS A 33 -9.59 0.42 0.77
N ALA A 34 -9.56 -0.51 -0.18
CA ALA A 34 -8.98 -1.84 0.05
C ALA A 34 -7.48 -1.78 0.36
N VAL A 35 -6.74 -0.86 -0.27
CA VAL A 35 -5.33 -0.61 0.04
C VAL A 35 -5.17 -0.07 1.45
N ARG A 36 -5.99 0.90 1.85
CA ARG A 36 -6.03 1.43 3.23
C ARG A 36 -6.30 0.33 4.25
N ASP A 37 -7.31 -0.49 4.03
CA ASP A 37 -7.67 -1.58 4.94
C ASP A 37 -6.54 -2.62 5.06
N SER A 38 -5.84 -2.88 3.95
CA SER A 38 -4.66 -3.76 3.94
C SER A 38 -3.50 -3.16 4.74
N MET A 39 -3.31 -1.85 4.68
CA MET A 39 -2.31 -1.14 5.50
C MET A 39 -2.68 -1.15 6.99
N ASP A 40 -3.94 -0.90 7.33
CA ASP A 40 -4.44 -0.98 8.71
C ASP A 40 -4.34 -2.40 9.28
N ALA A 41 -4.53 -3.42 8.44
CA ALA A 41 -4.28 -4.81 8.82
C ALA A 41 -2.79 -5.08 9.07
N ALA A 42 -1.91 -4.58 8.18
CA ALA A 42 -0.46 -4.74 8.32
C ALA A 42 0.14 -3.94 9.50
N LEU A 43 -0.51 -2.86 9.93
CA LEU A 43 -0.18 -2.14 11.16
C LEU A 43 -0.49 -2.95 12.41
N ARG A 44 -1.61 -3.68 12.42
CA ARG A 44 -2.02 -4.53 13.56
C ARG A 44 -1.26 -5.85 13.59
N LEU A 45 -1.04 -6.45 12.42
CA LEU A 45 -0.31 -7.70 12.25
C LEU A 45 0.81 -7.49 11.21
N PRO A 46 2.02 -7.13 11.66
CA PRO A 46 3.15 -6.88 10.78
C PRO A 46 3.52 -8.10 9.92
N ILE A 47 4.02 -7.82 8.72
CA ILE A 47 4.41 -8.87 7.77
C ILE A 47 5.82 -9.36 8.14
N VAL A 48 5.92 -10.64 8.51
CA VAL A 48 7.21 -11.28 8.78
C VAL A 48 7.78 -11.82 7.47
N THR A 49 9.01 -11.43 7.15
CA THR A 49 9.74 -11.87 5.95
C THR A 49 11.17 -12.23 6.30
N PHE A 50 11.81 -13.08 5.52
CA PHE A 50 13.22 -13.43 5.72
C PHE A 50 14.11 -12.54 4.85
N ASP A 51 15.14 -11.94 5.44
CA ASP A 51 16.15 -11.20 4.70
C ASP A 51 17.38 -12.08 4.40
N CYS A 52 17.61 -12.35 3.12
CA CYS A 52 18.70 -13.20 2.67
C CYS A 52 20.10 -12.60 2.91
N LYS A 53 20.22 -11.26 3.05
CA LYS A 53 21.52 -10.62 3.32
C LYS A 53 21.96 -10.78 4.77
N THR A 54 21.05 -10.49 5.71
CA THR A 54 21.36 -10.58 7.14
C THR A 54 21.15 -11.98 7.71
N GLY A 55 20.45 -12.85 6.98
CA GLY A 55 20.14 -14.22 7.40
C GLY A 55 19.15 -14.25 8.58
N LYS A 56 18.30 -13.22 8.70
CA LYS A 56 17.39 -13.03 9.84
C LYS A 56 15.97 -12.82 9.36
N GLU A 57 15.03 -13.21 10.20
CA GLU A 57 13.64 -12.78 10.06
C GLU A 57 13.52 -11.30 10.41
N ILE A 58 12.87 -10.56 9.53
CA ILE A 58 12.60 -9.13 9.68
C ILE A 58 11.10 -8.89 9.64
N MET A 59 10.66 -7.95 10.47
CA MET A 59 9.29 -7.51 10.54
C MET A 59 9.11 -6.24 9.70
N ARG A 60 8.07 -6.19 8.87
CA ARG A 60 7.80 -5.06 7.98
C ARG A 60 6.40 -4.54 8.14
N ILE A 61 6.29 -3.22 8.14
CA ILE A 61 5.05 -2.49 8.19
C ILE A 61 5.06 -1.54 7.00
N PRO A 62 4.18 -1.72 6.00
CA PRO A 62 4.10 -0.82 4.87
C PRO A 62 3.53 0.54 5.34
N TYR A 63 4.12 1.62 4.86
CA TYR A 63 3.63 2.98 5.08
C TYR A 63 3.49 3.69 3.74
N MET A 64 2.37 4.38 3.56
CA MET A 64 2.12 5.22 2.40
C MET A 64 2.69 6.61 2.67
N ILE A 65 3.77 6.99 1.97
CA ILE A 65 4.43 8.28 2.16
C ILE A 65 3.88 9.32 1.16
N PHE A 66 3.72 8.94 -0.11
CA PHE A 66 3.19 9.79 -1.15
C PHE A 66 2.29 8.99 -2.08
N THR A 67 1.16 9.59 -2.44
CA THR A 67 0.22 9.09 -3.44
C THR A 67 0.13 10.10 -4.55
N ALA A 68 0.70 9.78 -5.71
CA ALA A 68 0.48 10.57 -6.91
C ALA A 68 -0.97 10.32 -7.36
N SER A 69 -1.73 11.41 -7.47
CA SER A 69 -3.09 11.37 -7.98
C SER A 69 -3.18 12.23 -9.23
N ASP A 70 -3.45 11.61 -10.37
CA ASP A 70 -3.69 12.28 -11.63
C ASP A 70 -5.18 12.36 -11.99
N ASN A 71 -6.01 11.52 -11.37
CA ASN A 71 -7.46 11.49 -11.58
C ASN A 71 -8.20 12.31 -10.50
N PRO A 72 -9.32 12.98 -10.86
CA PRO A 72 -10.01 13.90 -9.96
C PRO A 72 -10.58 13.22 -8.70
N MET A 73 -11.02 11.95 -8.80
CA MET A 73 -11.51 11.19 -7.66
C MET A 73 -10.41 10.90 -6.63
N HIS A 74 -9.22 10.51 -7.08
CA HIS A 74 -8.05 10.34 -6.22
C HIS A 74 -7.56 11.69 -5.70
N ALA A 75 -7.72 12.78 -6.46
CA ALA A 75 -7.20 14.08 -6.05
C ALA A 75 -7.99 14.62 -4.86
N GLU A 76 -9.30 14.37 -4.84
CA GLU A 76 -10.16 14.66 -3.71
C GLU A 76 -9.79 13.82 -2.48
N GLN A 77 -9.57 12.52 -2.66
CA GLN A 77 -9.18 11.60 -1.58
C GLN A 77 -7.77 11.87 -1.03
N MET A 78 -6.87 12.40 -1.86
CA MET A 78 -5.48 12.75 -1.49
C MET A 78 -5.30 14.22 -1.13
N SER A 79 -6.38 15.01 -1.16
CA SER A 79 -6.37 16.34 -0.58
C SER A 79 -6.04 16.25 0.92
N SER A 80 -5.47 17.32 1.48
CA SER A 80 -4.84 17.33 2.82
C SER A 80 -5.71 16.88 3.99
N CYS A 81 -7.02 16.69 3.80
CA CYS A 81 -7.95 16.19 4.80
C CYS A 81 -8.69 14.89 4.39
N GLY A 82 -8.32 14.27 3.27
CA GLY A 82 -8.73 12.92 2.89
C GLY A 82 -10.20 12.57 3.09
N LEU A 83 -11.10 13.29 2.40
CA LEU A 83 -12.57 13.18 2.49
C LEU A 83 -13.17 13.44 3.89
N ASN A 84 -12.36 13.60 4.94
CA ASN A 84 -12.80 13.76 6.32
C ASN A 84 -13.15 15.22 6.68
N SER A 85 -12.96 16.14 5.72
CA SER A 85 -13.29 17.57 5.82
C SER A 85 -14.44 17.99 4.92
N ASN A 86 -15.08 17.07 4.21
CA ASN A 86 -16.26 17.38 3.38
C ASN A 86 -17.49 17.53 4.29
N TYR A 87 -17.62 18.70 4.93
CA TYR A 87 -18.84 19.12 5.61
C TYR A 87 -19.64 20.01 4.65
N PHE A 88 -20.95 19.76 4.53
CA PHE A 88 -21.83 20.68 3.82
C PHE A 88 -21.86 22.03 4.54
N CYS A 89 -21.65 23.10 3.77
CA CYS A 89 -21.74 24.49 4.24
C CYS A 89 -23.16 24.83 4.71
#